data_AF-A0A6B1FKR0-F1
#
_entry.id   AF-A0A6B1FKR0-F1
#
_cell.length_a   1.000
_cell.length_b   1.000
_cell.length_c   1.000
_cell.angle_alpha   90.00
_cell.angle_beta   90.00
_cell.angle_gamma   90.00
#
_symmetry.space_group_name_H-M   'P 1'
#
loop_
_entity.id
_entity.type
_entity.pdbx_description
1 polymer ?
#
loop_
_entity_poly.entity_id
_entity_poly.type
_entity_poly.pdbx_seq_one_letter_code
_entity_poly.pdbx_strand_id
1 'polypeptide(L)'
;MFATRSVRVLLSTVTIALILSFAGPVQGQSASIGADVVSRYVWRGTDFGESMSVQPALTLGFGGLEVGAWGSYSISASGAGANENDIWATYTVAASNGSSFSFGFTDYYFPGPGADGFFVTDAHILELSASFTGPESFPISLFAGRMSRNDPDNSLYLEASIPVSSFEDVDMSLTAGMVAGESEFYGTEGTAFVNLGISASKDLVITDDFAVPVTVSYILNANRPGDDEHMGHDHEHDHDHGPDPDRAFLVFGFSLSP
;
A
#
# COMPACT_ATOMS: atom_id res chain seq x y z
N MET A 1 24.11 16.72 18.57
CA MET A 1 22.90 16.84 17.72
C MET A 1 22.29 15.47 17.34
N PHE A 2 23.05 14.36 17.39
CA PHE A 2 22.52 13.00 17.18
C PHE A 2 21.55 12.49 18.26
N ALA A 3 21.79 12.84 19.53
CA ALA A 3 21.01 12.32 20.66
C ALA A 3 19.52 12.71 20.65
N THR A 4 19.14 13.85 20.07
CA THR A 4 17.74 14.31 20.06
C THR A 4 16.90 13.68 18.94
N ARG A 5 17.53 13.16 17.87
CA ARG A 5 16.85 12.49 16.75
C ARG A 5 16.47 11.05 17.12
N SER A 6 17.38 10.30 17.74
CA SER A 6 17.14 8.92 18.20
C SER A 6 16.07 8.83 19.30
N VAL A 7 15.97 9.86 20.15
CA VAL A 7 14.97 9.94 21.22
C VAL A 7 13.54 10.06 20.67
N ARG A 8 13.35 10.69 19.50
CA ARG A 8 12.01 10.89 18.90
C ARG A 8 11.46 9.64 18.21
N VAL A 9 12.32 8.82 17.60
CA VAL A 9 11.91 7.52 17.02
C VAL A 9 11.65 6.48 18.11
N LEU A 10 12.48 6.49 19.16
CA LEU A 10 12.25 5.68 20.36
C LEU A 10 10.90 6.00 21.02
N LEU A 11 10.47 7.27 21.00
CA LEU A 11 9.16 7.70 21.51
C LEU A 11 8.00 7.12 20.68
N SER A 12 8.11 6.97 19.36
CA SER A 12 7.07 6.36 18.52
C SER A 12 6.89 4.87 18.84
N THR A 13 8.00 4.12 18.90
CA THR A 13 7.99 2.66 19.18
C THR A 13 7.55 2.37 20.62
N VAL A 14 7.95 3.21 21.59
CA VAL A 14 7.50 3.10 22.99
C VAL A 14 6.01 3.45 23.12
N THR A 15 5.48 4.35 22.29
CA THR A 15 4.04 4.67 22.30
C THR A 15 3.20 3.51 21.78
N ILE A 16 3.66 2.79 20.74
CA ILE A 16 2.99 1.57 20.23
C ILE A 16 3.02 0.45 21.29
N ALA A 17 4.17 0.22 21.93
CA ALA A 17 4.27 -0.75 23.03
C ALA A 17 3.38 -0.38 24.25
N LEU A 18 3.19 0.91 24.50
CA LEU A 18 2.32 1.41 25.56
C LEU A 18 0.84 1.24 25.22
N ILE A 19 0.43 1.45 23.97
CA ILE A 19 -0.93 1.19 23.48
C ILE A 19 -1.26 -0.32 23.59
N LEU A 20 -0.30 -1.19 23.26
CA LEU A 20 -0.45 -2.65 23.37
C LEU A 20 -0.56 -3.16 24.82
N SER A 21 -0.02 -2.42 25.79
CA SER A 21 -0.08 -2.80 27.22
C SER A 21 -1.37 -2.37 27.93
N PHE A 22 -2.25 -1.61 27.25
CA PHE A 22 -3.63 -1.36 27.69
C PHE A 22 -4.65 -2.34 27.10
N ALA A 23 -4.24 -3.27 26.23
CA ALA A 23 -5.09 -4.34 25.77
C ALA A 23 -5.22 -5.41 26.89
N GLY A 24 -6.18 -5.22 27.79
CA GLY A 24 -6.69 -6.32 28.61
C GLY A 24 -7.23 -7.45 27.73
N PRO A 25 -7.76 -8.56 28.29
CA PRO A 25 -8.43 -9.59 27.51
C PRO A 25 -9.69 -9.00 26.85
N VAL A 26 -9.52 -8.41 25.67
CA VAL A 26 -10.58 -7.97 24.78
C VAL A 26 -11.09 -9.21 24.06
N GLN A 27 -12.41 -9.43 24.06
CA GLN A 27 -13.02 -10.44 23.19
C GLN A 27 -12.77 -10.05 21.72
N GLY A 28 -12.37 -11.01 20.87
CA GLY A 28 -12.09 -10.74 19.45
C GLY A 28 -10.63 -10.39 19.15
N GLN A 29 -9.69 -11.12 19.77
CA GLN A 29 -8.29 -11.12 19.34
C GLN A 29 -8.15 -12.00 18.10
N SER A 30 -7.45 -11.51 17.09
CA SER A 30 -7.09 -12.26 15.89
C SER A 30 -5.61 -12.10 15.59
N ALA A 31 -5.03 -13.11 14.94
CA ALA A 31 -3.70 -13.04 14.37
C ALA A 31 -3.76 -13.67 12.99
N SER A 32 -3.19 -12.98 12.00
CA SER A 32 -3.02 -13.49 10.65
C SER A 32 -1.56 -13.36 10.25
N ILE A 33 -1.04 -14.39 9.60
CA ILE A 33 0.27 -14.38 8.96
C ILE A 33 0.08 -14.86 7.53
N GLY A 34 0.81 -14.25 6.60
CA GLY A 34 0.77 -14.68 5.21
C GLY A 34 1.87 -14.02 4.41
N ALA A 35 1.94 -14.39 3.14
CA ALA A 35 2.74 -13.65 2.17
C ALA A 35 2.08 -13.72 0.81
N ASP A 36 2.02 -12.59 0.11
CA ASP A 36 1.62 -12.58 -1.29
C ASP A 36 2.86 -12.72 -2.18
N VAL A 37 2.69 -13.38 -3.32
CA VAL A 37 3.69 -13.39 -4.38
C VAL A 37 3.06 -12.71 -5.58
N VAL A 38 3.65 -11.60 -6.02
CA VAL A 38 3.14 -10.80 -7.13
C VAL A 38 4.17 -10.75 -8.25
N SER A 39 3.72 -10.82 -9.49
CA SER A 39 4.59 -10.73 -10.67
C SER A 39 5.30 -9.38 -10.79
N ARG A 40 4.75 -8.34 -10.14
CA ARG A 40 5.30 -6.99 -10.07
C ARG A 40 4.72 -6.25 -8.87
N TYR A 41 5.51 -5.45 -8.17
CA TYR A 41 5.01 -4.60 -7.09
C TYR A 41 4.52 -3.26 -7.66
N VAL A 42 3.22 -3.15 -7.92
CA VAL A 42 2.58 -1.89 -8.35
C VAL A 42 1.74 -1.35 -7.20
N TRP A 43 2.15 -0.22 -6.64
CA TRP A 43 1.47 0.44 -5.52
C TRP A 43 0.81 1.72 -5.97
N ARG A 44 -0.54 1.76 -5.92
CA ARG A 44 -1.35 2.92 -6.33
C ARG A 44 -0.98 3.44 -7.73
N GLY A 45 -0.65 2.51 -8.63
CA GLY A 45 -0.24 2.76 -10.02
C GLY A 45 1.23 3.12 -10.22
N THR A 46 2.01 3.30 -9.15
CA THR A 46 3.47 3.44 -9.22
C THR A 46 4.13 2.07 -9.20
N ASP A 47 5.09 1.85 -10.09
CA ASP A 47 5.86 0.62 -10.16
C ASP A 47 7.07 0.66 -9.23
N PHE A 48 7.06 -0.19 -8.20
CA PHE A 48 8.11 -0.35 -7.20
C PHE A 48 9.00 -1.56 -7.51
N GLY A 49 9.31 -1.77 -8.79
CA GLY A 49 10.36 -2.66 -9.24
C GLY A 49 9.95 -3.62 -10.34
N GLU A 50 10.79 -3.71 -11.37
CA GLU A 50 10.60 -4.59 -12.52
C GLU A 50 10.88 -6.08 -12.21
N SER A 51 10.35 -6.60 -11.11
CA SER A 51 10.57 -7.96 -10.65
C SER A 51 9.36 -8.51 -9.92
N MET A 52 9.24 -9.84 -9.94
CA MET A 52 8.41 -10.55 -8.97
C MET A 52 8.88 -10.19 -7.55
N SER A 53 7.91 -10.03 -6.65
CA SER A 53 8.13 -9.65 -5.26
C SER A 53 7.38 -10.58 -4.33
N VAL A 54 7.97 -10.85 -3.16
CA VAL A 54 7.33 -11.57 -2.06
C VAL A 54 6.97 -10.57 -0.98
N GLN A 55 5.71 -10.61 -0.53
CA GLN A 55 5.11 -9.59 0.29
C GLN A 55 4.58 -10.17 1.61
N PRO A 56 5.46 -10.39 2.60
CA PRO A 56 5.06 -10.97 3.88
C PRO A 56 4.22 -9.99 4.70
N ALA A 57 3.27 -10.53 5.46
CA ALA A 57 2.39 -9.78 6.34
C ALA A 57 2.19 -10.47 7.69
N LEU A 58 2.09 -9.67 8.74
CA LEU A 58 1.62 -10.05 10.07
C LEU A 58 0.58 -9.03 10.52
N THR A 59 -0.62 -9.50 10.86
CA THR A 59 -1.71 -8.65 11.36
C THR A 59 -2.19 -9.17 12.71
N LEU A 60 -2.39 -8.25 13.66
CA LEU A 60 -2.97 -8.51 14.97
C LEU A 60 -4.22 -7.65 15.15
N GLY A 61 -5.34 -8.28 15.46
CA GLY A 61 -6.63 -7.62 15.70
C GLY A 61 -7.02 -7.62 17.17
N PHE A 62 -7.65 -6.54 17.62
CA PHE A 62 -8.15 -6.31 18.97
C PHE A 62 -9.50 -5.57 18.90
N GLY A 63 -10.57 -6.27 18.56
CA GLY A 63 -11.88 -5.65 18.32
C GLY A 63 -11.86 -4.78 17.07
N GLY A 64 -12.12 -3.47 17.19
CA GLY A 64 -12.07 -2.53 16.06
C GLY A 64 -10.66 -2.08 15.67
N LEU A 65 -9.63 -2.40 16.46
CA LEU A 65 -8.24 -2.04 16.19
C LEU A 65 -7.52 -3.19 15.47
N GLU A 66 -6.80 -2.87 14.40
CA GLU A 66 -5.83 -3.75 13.76
C GLU A 66 -4.47 -3.06 13.72
N VAL A 67 -3.41 -3.82 13.97
CA VAL A 67 -2.03 -3.37 13.81
C VAL A 67 -1.27 -4.43 13.04
N GLY A 68 -0.33 -4.02 12.21
CA GLY A 68 0.40 -4.97 11.40
C GLY A 68 1.76 -4.49 10.94
N ALA A 69 2.48 -5.44 10.39
CA ALA A 69 3.69 -5.21 9.62
C ALA A 69 3.51 -5.86 8.25
N TRP A 70 4.01 -5.18 7.23
CA TRP A 70 4.01 -5.66 5.86
C TRP A 70 5.39 -5.39 5.25
N GLY A 71 5.74 -6.08 4.18
CA GLY A 71 6.88 -5.66 3.37
C GLY A 71 6.74 -6.13 1.94
N SER A 72 7.61 -5.64 1.07
CA SER A 72 7.75 -6.08 -0.30
C SER A 72 9.22 -6.24 -0.62
N TYR A 73 9.60 -7.45 -1.01
CA TYR A 73 10.98 -7.78 -1.33
C TYR A 73 11.05 -8.35 -2.74
N SER A 74 11.76 -7.64 -3.61
CA SER A 74 12.07 -8.14 -4.95
C SER A 74 12.92 -9.41 -4.84
N ILE A 75 12.58 -10.43 -5.62
CA ILE A 75 13.39 -11.66 -5.73
C ILE A 75 14.65 -11.45 -6.59
N SER A 76 14.71 -10.35 -7.35
CA SER A 76 15.87 -9.93 -8.11
C SER A 76 16.63 -8.82 -7.40
N ALA A 77 17.95 -8.88 -7.41
CA ALA A 77 18.80 -7.81 -6.89
C ALA A 77 18.56 -6.47 -7.59
N SER A 78 18.21 -6.48 -8.88
CA SER A 78 17.91 -5.25 -9.64
C SER A 78 16.62 -4.55 -9.18
N GLY A 79 15.70 -5.26 -8.54
CA GLY A 79 14.48 -4.68 -7.96
C GLY A 79 14.60 -4.36 -6.46
N ALA A 80 15.76 -4.62 -5.85
CA ALA A 80 15.93 -4.41 -4.40
C ALA A 80 15.92 -2.94 -3.97
N GLY A 81 16.05 -2.00 -4.93
CA GLY A 81 15.98 -0.56 -4.71
C GLY A 81 14.67 -0.09 -4.10
N ALA A 82 13.59 -0.82 -4.38
CA ALA A 82 12.23 -0.52 -3.93
C ALA A 82 11.74 -1.48 -2.83
N ASN A 83 12.67 -2.20 -2.17
CA ASN A 83 12.31 -3.00 -1.00
C ASN A 83 11.73 -2.09 0.09
N GLU A 84 10.66 -2.55 0.70
CA GLU A 84 9.86 -1.78 1.65
C GLU A 84 9.46 -2.67 2.84
N ASN A 85 9.37 -2.06 4.02
CA ASN A 85 8.80 -2.71 5.19
C ASN A 85 8.05 -1.74 6.09
N ASP A 86 6.75 -1.95 6.23
CA ASP A 86 5.84 -1.01 6.83
C ASP A 86 5.39 -1.48 8.19
N ILE A 87 5.04 -0.52 9.03
CA ILE A 87 4.21 -0.76 10.21
C ILE A 87 2.97 0.12 10.11
N TRP A 88 1.81 -0.45 10.43
CA TRP A 88 0.56 0.26 10.31
C TRP A 88 -0.39 -0.06 11.47
N ALA A 89 -1.34 0.84 11.68
CA ALA A 89 -2.44 0.67 12.62
C ALA A 89 -3.71 1.28 12.02
N THR A 90 -4.83 0.56 12.12
CA THR A 90 -6.13 0.99 11.63
C THR A 90 -7.20 0.75 12.68
N TYR A 91 -8.08 1.72 12.90
CA TYR A 91 -9.25 1.56 13.75
C TYR A 91 -10.54 1.68 12.92
N THR A 92 -11.37 0.66 12.97
CA THR A 92 -12.61 0.54 12.20
C THR A 92 -13.84 0.66 13.09
N VAL A 93 -14.77 1.50 12.67
CA VAL A 93 -16.10 1.66 13.27
C VAL A 93 -17.15 1.19 12.27
N ALA A 94 -17.81 0.07 12.60
CA ALA A 94 -18.91 -0.45 11.81
C ALA A 94 -20.24 0.22 12.21
N ALA A 95 -21.05 0.55 11.21
CA ALA A 95 -22.41 1.02 11.37
C ALA A 95 -23.41 -0.14 11.23
N SER A 96 -24.61 0.03 11.79
CA SER A 96 -25.64 -1.02 11.81
C SER A 96 -26.23 -1.36 10.43
N ASN A 97 -26.04 -0.50 9.44
CA ASN A 97 -26.46 -0.72 8.06
C ASN A 97 -25.45 -1.57 7.25
N GLY A 98 -24.34 -2.00 7.86
CA GLY A 98 -23.28 -2.77 7.20
C GLY A 98 -22.17 -1.93 6.58
N SER A 99 -22.22 -0.60 6.66
CA SER A 99 -21.10 0.25 6.24
C SER A 99 -20.05 0.37 7.36
N SER A 100 -18.82 0.73 7.00
CA SER A 100 -17.75 0.99 7.98
C SER A 100 -16.94 2.22 7.63
N PHE A 101 -16.41 2.88 8.67
CA PHE A 101 -15.40 3.92 8.54
C PHE A 101 -14.13 3.45 9.24
N SER A 102 -12.99 3.64 8.60
CA SER A 102 -11.69 3.30 9.18
C SER A 102 -10.77 4.51 9.18
N PHE A 103 -9.93 4.60 10.20
CA PHE A 103 -8.88 5.62 10.32
C PHE A 103 -7.56 4.91 10.55
N GLY A 104 -6.55 5.26 9.76
CA GLY A 104 -5.28 4.57 9.74
C GLY A 104 -4.09 5.49 9.89
N PHE A 105 -2.99 4.86 10.26
CA PHE A 105 -1.65 5.41 10.23
C PHE A 105 -0.71 4.35 9.64
N THR A 106 0.14 4.76 8.73
CA THR A 106 1.18 3.90 8.16
C THR A 106 2.53 4.61 8.24
N ASP A 107 3.54 3.89 8.69
CA ASP A 107 4.94 4.26 8.58
C ASP A 107 5.55 3.40 7.48
N TYR A 108 5.68 3.99 6.30
CA TYR A 108 6.36 3.37 5.15
C TYR A 108 7.85 3.49 5.35
N TYR A 109 8.57 2.36 5.39
CA TYR A 109 10.03 2.41 5.51
C TYR A 109 10.70 1.76 4.31
N PHE A 110 11.45 2.60 3.60
CA PHE A 110 12.24 2.25 2.43
C PHE A 110 13.71 2.23 2.83
N PRO A 111 14.26 1.09 3.25
CA PRO A 111 15.68 1.02 3.63
C PRO A 111 16.59 1.36 2.44
N GLY A 112 16.22 0.97 1.23
CA GLY A 112 17.14 0.97 0.09
C GLY A 112 18.36 0.05 0.32
N PRO A 113 19.14 -0.25 -0.73
CA PRO A 113 20.35 -1.04 -0.60
C PRO A 113 21.41 -0.31 0.22
N GLY A 114 21.86 -0.92 1.34
CA GLY A 114 22.95 -0.38 2.16
C GLY A 114 22.55 0.68 3.19
N ALA A 115 21.27 0.77 3.55
CA ALA A 115 20.76 1.68 4.57
C ALA A 115 21.53 1.63 5.90
N ASP A 116 21.65 2.80 6.55
CA ASP A 116 22.22 2.96 7.91
C ASP A 116 21.28 2.46 9.03
N GLY A 117 20.18 1.78 8.68
CA GLY A 117 19.27 1.07 9.59
C GLY A 117 17.92 1.76 9.86
N PHE A 118 17.06 1.09 10.63
CA PHE A 118 15.67 1.48 10.86
C PHE A 118 15.48 2.82 11.60
N PHE A 119 16.47 3.32 12.33
CA PHE A 119 16.29 4.57 13.11
C PHE A 119 16.64 5.84 12.31
N VAL A 120 16.95 5.69 11.01
CA VAL A 120 17.28 6.81 10.12
C VAL A 120 16.00 7.51 9.71
N THR A 121 15.85 8.77 10.12
CA THR A 121 14.57 9.45 10.05
C THR A 121 14.02 9.69 8.65
N ASP A 122 14.87 9.72 7.63
CA ASP A 122 14.53 10.16 6.27
C ASP A 122 14.19 8.96 5.36
N ALA A 123 14.41 7.73 5.84
CA ALA A 123 13.99 6.48 5.20
C ALA A 123 12.52 6.12 5.47
N HIS A 124 11.82 6.94 6.26
CA HIS A 124 10.44 6.74 6.68
C HIS A 124 9.52 7.78 6.07
N ILE A 125 8.36 7.40 5.55
CA ILE A 125 7.29 8.31 5.12
C ILE A 125 6.05 7.98 5.94
N LEU A 126 5.47 8.98 6.60
CA LEU A 126 4.30 8.74 7.47
C LEU A 126 3.02 9.16 6.78
N GLU A 127 2.04 8.27 6.69
CA GLU A 127 0.71 8.55 6.14
C GLU A 127 -0.37 8.46 7.22
N LEU A 128 -1.30 9.41 7.17
CA LEU A 128 -2.59 9.28 7.84
C LEU A 128 -3.66 8.96 6.80
N SER A 129 -4.53 8.02 7.11
CA SER A 129 -5.56 7.57 6.19
C SER A 129 -6.95 7.54 6.80
N ALA A 130 -7.95 7.65 5.92
CA ALA A 130 -9.34 7.41 6.24
C ALA A 130 -9.98 6.62 5.09
N SER A 131 -10.87 5.70 5.42
CA SER A 131 -11.62 4.96 4.40
C SER A 131 -13.07 4.76 4.80
N PHE A 132 -13.89 4.48 3.80
CA PHE A 132 -15.29 4.13 3.94
C PHE A 132 -15.61 2.93 3.07
N THR A 133 -16.27 1.93 3.63
CA THR A 133 -16.88 0.83 2.89
C THR A 133 -18.39 0.93 3.01
N GLY A 134 -19.07 0.97 1.87
CA GLY A 134 -20.53 1.02 1.78
C GLY A 134 -21.20 -0.30 2.16
N PRO A 135 -22.51 -0.27 2.42
CA PRO A 135 -23.27 -1.46 2.73
C PRO A 135 -23.44 -2.34 1.47
N GLU A 136 -23.88 -3.59 1.63
CA GLU A 136 -24.15 -4.50 0.49
C GLU A 136 -25.13 -3.92 -0.55
N SER A 137 -26.06 -3.07 -0.11
CA SER A 137 -27.02 -2.40 -1.00
C SER A 137 -26.41 -1.31 -1.88
N PHE A 138 -25.22 -0.83 -1.53
CA PHE A 138 -24.44 0.14 -2.29
C PHE A 138 -22.95 -0.09 -2.04
N PRO A 139 -22.38 -1.17 -2.63
CA PRO A 139 -21.02 -1.59 -2.31
C PRO A 139 -20.03 -0.66 -3.03
N ILE A 140 -19.42 0.23 -2.25
CA ILE A 140 -18.38 1.14 -2.70
C ILE A 140 -17.29 1.19 -1.64
N SER A 141 -16.05 1.27 -2.06
CA SER A 141 -14.91 1.55 -1.17
C SER A 141 -14.34 2.90 -1.55
N LEU A 142 -14.13 3.76 -0.56
CA LEU A 142 -13.47 5.05 -0.70
C LEU A 142 -12.26 5.09 0.23
N PHE A 143 -11.15 5.61 -0.26
CA PHE A 143 -9.92 5.77 0.50
C PHE A 143 -9.34 7.17 0.31
N ALA A 144 -8.79 7.72 1.38
CA ALA A 144 -7.98 8.93 1.37
C ALA A 144 -6.72 8.70 2.21
N GLY A 145 -5.55 8.94 1.64
CA GLY A 145 -4.26 8.85 2.31
C GLY A 145 -3.51 10.16 2.14
N ARG A 146 -3.00 10.72 3.24
CA ARG A 146 -2.21 11.95 3.20
C ARG A 146 -0.86 11.73 3.86
N MET A 147 0.19 11.92 3.07
CA MET A 147 1.55 11.93 3.58
C MET A 147 1.71 13.13 4.51
N SER A 148 2.20 12.87 5.71
CA SER A 148 2.29 13.81 6.83
C SER A 148 3.73 14.09 7.25
N ARG A 149 4.69 13.32 6.74
CA ARG A 149 6.11 13.45 7.05
C ARG A 149 6.99 12.85 5.95
N ASN A 150 8.10 13.54 5.66
CA ASN A 150 9.12 13.17 4.68
C ASN A 150 8.61 12.98 3.26
N ASP A 151 7.51 13.68 2.97
CA ASP A 151 7.02 13.94 1.63
C ASP A 151 6.86 15.47 1.53
N PRO A 152 7.69 16.17 0.74
CA PRO A 152 7.66 17.63 0.66
C PRO A 152 6.28 18.20 0.29
N ASP A 153 5.54 17.48 -0.55
CA ASP A 153 4.26 17.93 -1.09
C ASP A 153 3.06 17.60 -0.20
N ASN A 154 3.25 16.76 0.83
CA ASN A 154 2.16 16.22 1.65
C ASN A 154 1.04 15.61 0.78
N SER A 155 1.47 14.82 -0.19
CA SER A 155 0.70 14.16 -1.24
C SER A 155 -0.59 13.59 -0.67
N LEU A 156 -1.70 13.93 -1.32
CA LEU A 156 -3.03 13.46 -1.00
C LEU A 156 -3.50 12.50 -2.08
N TYR A 157 -3.53 11.21 -1.74
CA TYR A 157 -4.07 10.16 -2.58
C TYR A 157 -5.54 9.91 -2.24
N LEU A 158 -6.38 9.78 -3.25
CA LEU A 158 -7.81 9.51 -3.14
C LEU A 158 -8.17 8.37 -4.08
N GLU A 159 -8.91 7.37 -3.61
CA GLU A 159 -9.32 6.22 -4.42
C GLU A 159 -10.79 5.86 -4.20
N ALA A 160 -11.44 5.44 -5.28
CA ALA A 160 -12.73 4.77 -5.24
C ALA A 160 -12.63 3.41 -5.92
N SER A 161 -13.28 2.40 -5.33
CA SER A 161 -13.41 1.08 -5.91
C SER A 161 -14.85 0.57 -5.82
N ILE A 162 -15.33 -0.09 -6.87
CA ILE A 162 -16.65 -0.71 -6.91
C ILE A 162 -16.53 -2.16 -7.39
N PRO A 163 -17.24 -3.12 -6.78
CA PRO A 163 -17.30 -4.47 -7.32
C PRO A 163 -18.11 -4.51 -8.62
N VAL A 164 -17.73 -5.41 -9.52
CA VAL A 164 -18.42 -5.69 -10.77
C VAL A 164 -18.90 -7.14 -10.71
N SER A 165 -20.20 -7.32 -10.48
CA SER A 165 -20.85 -8.63 -10.43
C SER A 165 -21.31 -9.01 -11.83
N SER A 166 -20.52 -9.80 -12.55
CA SER A 166 -20.89 -10.24 -13.92
C SER A 166 -20.44 -11.64 -14.31
N PHE A 167 -19.61 -12.31 -13.52
CA PHE A 167 -19.08 -13.63 -13.86
C PHE A 167 -19.19 -14.58 -12.66
N GLU A 168 -19.71 -15.78 -12.89
CA GLU A 168 -19.75 -16.83 -11.86
C GLU A 168 -18.31 -17.19 -11.45
N ASP A 169 -18.09 -17.33 -10.14
CA ASP A 169 -16.81 -17.72 -9.50
C ASP A 169 -15.61 -16.79 -9.69
N VAL A 170 -15.81 -15.56 -10.17
CA VAL A 170 -14.74 -14.55 -10.28
C VAL A 170 -15.23 -13.23 -9.73
N ASP A 171 -14.67 -12.83 -8.59
CA ASP A 171 -14.91 -11.50 -8.04
C ASP A 171 -14.12 -10.49 -8.85
N MET A 172 -14.77 -9.41 -9.27
CA MET A 172 -14.14 -8.33 -10.02
C MET A 172 -14.39 -6.98 -9.37
N SER A 173 -13.48 -6.04 -9.57
CA SER A 173 -13.65 -4.65 -9.15
C SER A 173 -13.05 -3.67 -10.16
N LEU A 174 -13.62 -2.47 -10.21
CA LEU A 174 -13.05 -1.32 -10.91
C LEU A 174 -12.51 -0.34 -9.88
N THR A 175 -11.32 0.18 -10.13
CA THR A 175 -10.63 1.12 -9.24
C THR A 175 -10.25 2.38 -10.02
N ALA A 176 -10.45 3.53 -9.37
CA ALA A 176 -9.98 4.82 -9.85
C ALA A 176 -9.36 5.62 -8.69
N GLY A 177 -8.05 5.82 -8.77
CA GLY A 177 -7.23 6.54 -7.81
C GLY A 177 -6.55 7.74 -8.43
N MET A 178 -6.53 8.84 -7.69
CA MET A 178 -5.95 10.12 -8.08
C MET A 178 -5.09 10.71 -6.97
N VAL A 179 -4.15 11.55 -7.37
CA VAL A 179 -3.40 12.43 -6.48
C VAL A 179 -3.94 13.84 -6.64
N ALA A 180 -4.22 14.51 -5.53
CA ALA A 180 -4.73 15.87 -5.52
C ALA A 180 -3.59 16.87 -5.35
N GLY A 181 -3.18 17.50 -6.46
CA GLY A 181 -2.11 18.48 -6.50
C GLY A 181 -0.78 17.93 -7.04
N GLU A 182 0.23 18.80 -7.01
CA GLU A 182 1.61 18.43 -7.33
C GLU A 182 2.14 17.41 -6.31
N SER A 183 2.92 16.44 -6.79
CA SER A 183 3.56 15.43 -5.96
C SER A 183 4.79 14.87 -6.66
N GLU A 184 5.96 15.07 -6.08
CA GLU A 184 7.20 14.40 -6.51
C GLU A 184 7.08 12.88 -6.33
N PHE A 185 6.49 12.43 -5.21
CA PHE A 185 6.33 11.01 -4.90
C PHE A 185 5.54 10.24 -5.98
N TYR A 186 4.49 10.86 -6.52
CA TYR A 186 3.66 10.26 -7.58
C TYR A 186 3.98 10.79 -8.99
N GLY A 187 4.94 11.71 -9.12
CA GLY A 187 5.34 12.32 -10.39
C GLY A 187 4.26 13.20 -11.01
N THR A 188 3.37 13.79 -10.22
CA THR A 188 2.24 14.59 -10.71
C THR A 188 2.57 16.09 -10.67
N GLU A 189 2.28 16.81 -11.75
CA GLU A 189 2.39 18.29 -11.84
C GLU A 189 1.11 19.01 -11.41
N GLY A 190 0.13 18.26 -10.93
CA GLY A 190 -1.19 18.73 -10.57
C GLY A 190 -2.11 17.54 -10.31
N THR A 191 -3.42 17.79 -10.17
CA THR A 191 -4.36 16.69 -9.95
C THR A 191 -4.40 15.74 -11.14
N ALA A 192 -4.04 14.47 -10.91
CA ALA A 192 -3.97 13.45 -11.94
C ALA A 192 -4.49 12.09 -11.45
N PHE A 193 -5.09 11.32 -12.36
CA PHE A 193 -5.38 9.91 -12.12
C PHE A 193 -4.11 9.10 -12.28
N VAL A 194 -3.70 8.43 -11.21
CA VAL A 194 -2.47 7.62 -11.18
C VAL A 194 -2.77 6.13 -11.10
N ASN A 195 -4.01 5.73 -10.77
CA ASN A 195 -4.38 4.33 -10.60
C ASN A 195 -5.76 4.03 -11.19
N LEU A 196 -5.84 3.68 -12.47
CA LEU A 196 -7.07 3.19 -13.08
C LEU A 196 -6.93 1.70 -13.31
N GLY A 197 -7.89 0.89 -12.88
CA GLY A 197 -7.73 -0.54 -13.05
C GLY A 197 -8.98 -1.38 -12.96
N ILE A 198 -8.85 -2.60 -13.46
CA ILE A 198 -9.76 -3.70 -13.21
C ILE A 198 -8.97 -4.81 -12.52
N SER A 199 -9.52 -5.32 -11.43
CA SER A 199 -8.96 -6.47 -10.72
C SER A 199 -9.95 -7.62 -10.75
N ALA A 200 -9.43 -8.83 -10.79
CA ALA A 200 -10.19 -10.06 -10.67
C ALA A 200 -9.51 -10.98 -9.65
N SER A 201 -10.31 -11.67 -8.84
CA SER A 201 -9.83 -12.64 -7.86
C SER A 201 -10.68 -13.91 -7.88
N LYS A 202 -10.03 -15.04 -7.58
CA LYS A 202 -10.67 -16.34 -7.43
C LYS A 202 -9.88 -17.23 -6.49
N ASP A 203 -10.58 -18.03 -5.70
CA ASP A 203 -9.96 -19.11 -4.95
C ASP A 203 -9.73 -20.34 -5.86
N LEU A 204 -8.47 -20.72 -6.04
CA LEU A 204 -8.11 -21.97 -6.69
C LEU A 204 -8.15 -23.09 -5.64
N VAL A 205 -9.26 -23.84 -5.62
CA VAL A 205 -9.41 -25.03 -4.76
C VAL A 205 -8.39 -26.09 -5.19
N ILE A 206 -7.47 -26.42 -4.28
CA ILE A 206 -6.44 -27.45 -4.49
C ILE A 206 -6.89 -28.77 -3.85
N THR A 207 -7.45 -28.69 -2.65
CA THR A 207 -8.05 -29.82 -1.92
C THR A 207 -9.32 -29.36 -1.20
N ASP A 208 -10.06 -30.29 -0.60
CA ASP A 208 -11.29 -29.98 0.15
C ASP A 208 -11.06 -28.97 1.30
N ASP A 209 -9.84 -28.94 1.87
CA ASP A 209 -9.47 -28.09 3.01
C ASP A 209 -8.43 -27.00 2.64
N PHE A 210 -8.07 -26.85 1.36
CA PHE A 210 -7.02 -25.92 0.95
C PHE A 210 -7.33 -25.28 -0.40
N ALA A 211 -7.38 -23.96 -0.42
CA ALA A 211 -7.48 -23.15 -1.62
C ALA A 211 -6.40 -22.06 -1.60
N VAL A 212 -5.98 -21.62 -2.79
CA VAL A 212 -5.04 -20.52 -2.95
C VAL A 212 -5.78 -19.37 -3.63
N PRO A 213 -5.95 -18.22 -2.96
CA PRO A 213 -6.48 -17.03 -3.60
C PRO A 213 -5.51 -16.57 -4.69
N VAL A 214 -6.01 -16.40 -5.91
CA VAL A 214 -5.25 -15.80 -7.02
C VAL A 214 -5.89 -14.49 -7.45
N THR A 215 -5.05 -13.56 -7.87
CA THR A 215 -5.45 -12.23 -8.32
C THR A 215 -4.81 -11.90 -9.66
N VAL A 216 -5.54 -11.14 -10.47
CA VAL A 216 -4.97 -10.48 -11.65
C VAL A 216 -5.54 -9.08 -11.75
N SER A 217 -4.67 -8.10 -12.02
CA SER A 217 -5.04 -6.70 -12.16
C SER A 217 -4.44 -6.14 -13.44
N TYR A 218 -5.27 -5.46 -14.23
CA TYR A 218 -4.80 -4.58 -15.28
C TYR A 218 -4.87 -3.14 -14.75
N ILE A 219 -3.71 -2.52 -14.59
CA ILE A 219 -3.53 -1.23 -13.93
C ILE A 219 -2.95 -0.26 -14.94
N LEU A 220 -3.49 0.95 -15.01
CA LEU A 220 -3.03 2.05 -15.83
C LEU A 220 -2.73 3.23 -14.91
N ASN A 221 -1.47 3.66 -14.92
CA ASN A 221 -1.10 4.99 -14.48
C ASN A 221 -1.32 5.95 -15.65
N ALA A 222 -2.37 6.76 -15.53
CA ALA A 222 -2.80 7.69 -16.58
C ALA A 222 -2.19 9.10 -16.41
N ASN A 223 -1.24 9.26 -15.48
CA ASN A 223 -0.50 10.50 -15.32
C ASN A 223 0.40 10.71 -16.53
N ARG A 224 0.24 11.87 -17.15
CA ARG A 224 1.12 12.39 -18.20
C ARG A 224 1.84 13.60 -17.61
N PRO A 225 3.15 13.55 -17.32
CA PRO A 225 3.95 14.74 -17.15
C PRO A 225 3.73 15.60 -18.40
N GLY A 226 3.65 16.92 -18.25
CA GLY A 226 3.51 17.78 -19.41
C GLY A 226 4.58 17.44 -20.47
N ASP A 227 4.17 17.38 -21.74
CA ASP A 227 5.07 17.21 -22.89
C ASP A 227 6.03 18.41 -22.97
N ASP A 228 7.04 18.49 -22.11
CA ASP A 228 8.12 19.46 -22.24
C ASP A 228 9.23 18.83 -23.08
N GLU A 229 9.29 19.27 -24.35
CA GLU A 229 10.32 19.00 -25.35
C GLU A 229 11.75 19.47 -24.95
N HIS A 230 12.17 19.36 -23.67
CA HIS A 230 13.42 19.91 -23.14
C HIS A 230 14.28 18.91 -22.35
N MET A 231 14.25 17.63 -22.70
CA MET A 231 15.31 16.68 -22.28
C MET A 231 15.97 16.03 -23.49
N GLY A 232 16.57 16.87 -24.33
CA GLY A 232 17.70 16.44 -25.15
C GLY A 232 18.94 16.37 -24.28
N HIS A 233 19.09 15.30 -23.48
CA HIS A 233 20.39 14.85 -22.98
C HIS A 233 20.31 13.37 -22.63
N ASP A 234 21.15 12.59 -23.30
CA ASP A 234 21.44 11.19 -23.01
C ASP A 234 21.77 11.03 -21.52
N HIS A 235 20.91 10.36 -20.78
CA HIS A 235 21.26 9.79 -19.48
C HIS A 235 21.39 8.27 -19.64
N GLU A 236 22.57 7.87 -20.08
CA GLU A 236 23.12 6.55 -19.75
C GLU A 236 23.22 6.44 -18.22
N HIS A 237 22.66 5.36 -17.68
CA HIS A 237 22.94 4.82 -16.34
C HIS A 237 22.81 5.79 -15.15
N ASP A 238 21.59 5.93 -14.63
CA ASP A 238 21.37 5.87 -13.18
C ASP A 238 20.00 5.24 -12.92
N HIS A 239 19.96 4.25 -12.03
CA HIS A 239 18.74 3.55 -11.58
C HIS A 239 17.97 4.46 -10.62
N ASP A 240 17.46 5.57 -11.12
CA ASP A 240 16.59 6.45 -10.35
C ASP A 240 15.16 5.90 -10.44
N HIS A 241 14.65 5.40 -9.32
CA HIS A 241 13.34 4.73 -9.19
C HIS A 241 12.19 5.75 -9.15
N GLY A 242 12.25 6.79 -9.97
CA GLY A 242 11.18 7.77 -10.09
C GLY A 242 9.85 7.12 -10.52
N PRO A 243 8.70 7.66 -10.09
CA PRO A 243 7.40 7.14 -10.45
C PRO A 243 7.22 7.19 -11.96
N ASP A 244 7.04 6.02 -12.60
CA ASP A 244 6.96 5.90 -14.05
C ASP A 244 5.58 6.34 -14.55
N PRO A 245 5.46 7.53 -15.16
CA PRO A 245 4.19 8.01 -15.67
C PRO A 245 3.81 7.26 -16.95
N ASP A 246 2.52 7.24 -17.30
CA ASP A 246 2.02 6.69 -18.57
C ASP A 246 2.32 5.19 -18.82
N ARG A 247 2.22 4.36 -17.78
CA ARG A 247 2.42 2.91 -17.90
C ARG A 247 1.17 2.10 -17.59
N ALA A 248 1.03 1.00 -18.32
CA ALA A 248 0.07 -0.05 -18.03
C ALA A 248 0.79 -1.32 -17.57
N PHE A 249 0.22 -1.97 -16.57
CA PHE A 249 0.75 -3.17 -15.95
C PHE A 249 -0.33 -4.25 -15.96
N LEU A 250 0.07 -5.48 -16.29
CA LEU A 250 -0.70 -6.68 -15.99
C LEU A 250 0.01 -7.39 -14.85
N VAL A 251 -0.59 -7.37 -13.66
CA VAL A 251 -0.03 -7.94 -12.44
C VAL A 251 -0.82 -9.18 -12.07
N PHE A 252 -0.13 -10.30 -11.90
CA PHE A 252 -0.70 -11.53 -11.36
C PHE A 252 -0.15 -11.76 -9.96
N GLY A 253 -0.99 -12.25 -9.04
CA GLY A 253 -0.58 -12.58 -7.68
C GLY A 253 -1.27 -13.81 -7.13
N PHE A 254 -0.72 -14.35 -6.05
CA PHE A 254 -1.38 -15.34 -5.22
C PHE A 254 -1.00 -15.17 -3.76
N SER A 255 -1.92 -15.52 -2.85
CA SER A 255 -1.70 -15.40 -1.42
C SER A 255 -1.36 -16.74 -0.78
N LEU A 256 -0.31 -16.74 0.04
CA LEU A 256 0.08 -17.84 0.92
C LEU A 256 -0.35 -17.48 2.34
N SER A 257 -1.65 -17.41 2.56
CA SER A 257 -2.28 -17.27 3.88
C SER A 257 -3.10 -18.54 4.18
N PRO A 258 -3.04 -19.07 5.42
CA PRO A 258 -3.76 -20.28 5.81
C PRO A 258 -5.27 -20.05 5.97
#